data_AF-A0A127AVC3-F1
#
_entry.id   AF-A0A127AVC3-F1
#
_cell.length_a   1.000
_cell.length_b   1.000
_cell.length_c   1.000
_cell.angle_alpha   90.00
_cell.angle_beta   90.00
_cell.angle_gamma   90.00
#
_symmetry.space_group_name_H-M   'P 1'
#
loop_
_entity.id
_entity.type
_entity.pdbx_description
1 polymer ?
#
loop_
_entity_poly.entity_id
_entity_poly.type
_entity_poly.pdbx_seq_one_letter_code
_entity_poly.pdbx_strand_id
1 'polypeptide(L)'
;HRNLVKVITSCSSIEHKGEEFKAFVMEFMSNGNLDKWLYKGEDEELCSGLYLTLLQRLNIAIDVASAMDYLHHDCDPPVVHCDLKPGNVLLDDDMVAHVADFGLARFLSQNYSSSGNGSSTIGLKGSIGYIAPEYGMG
;
A
#
# COMPACT_ATOMS: atom_id res chain seq x y z
N HIS A 1 -9.90 2.28 9.10
CA HIS A 1 -9.04 3.42 9.53
C HIS A 1 -9.11 4.50 8.46
N ARG A 2 -8.96 5.79 8.81
CA ARG A 2 -9.14 6.92 7.87
C ARG A 2 -8.02 7.00 6.82
N ASN A 3 -6.77 6.67 7.18
CA ASN A 3 -5.62 6.72 6.28
C ASN A 3 -5.39 5.41 5.50
N LEU A 4 -6.43 4.59 5.33
CA LEU A 4 -6.40 3.38 4.48
C LEU A 4 -7.38 3.57 3.34
N VAL A 5 -7.01 3.17 2.12
CA VAL A 5 -7.95 3.20 0.99
C VAL A 5 -9.16 2.34 1.31
N LYS A 6 -10.34 2.94 1.21
CA LYS A 6 -11.59 2.26 1.52
C LYS A 6 -12.04 1.42 0.33
N VAL A 7 -12.21 0.12 0.58
CA VAL A 7 -12.92 -0.77 -0.34
C VAL A 7 -14.42 -0.51 -0.18
N ILE A 8 -15.07 -0.09 -1.26
CA ILE A 8 -16.52 0.14 -1.31
C ILE A 8 -17.23 -1.21 -1.47
N THR A 9 -16.79 -2.02 -2.42
CA THR A 9 -17.31 -3.38 -2.67
C THR A 9 -16.29 -4.20 -3.47
N SER A 10 -16.52 -5.50 -3.58
CA SER A 10 -15.93 -6.34 -4.62
C SER A 10 -16.95 -6.64 -5.72
N CYS A 11 -16.46 -7.00 -6.90
CA CYS A 11 -17.26 -7.57 -7.97
C CYS A 11 -16.58 -8.84 -8.51
N SER A 12 -17.42 -9.79 -8.93
CA SER A 12 -16.97 -11.05 -9.52
C SER A 12 -17.89 -11.44 -10.67
N SER A 13 -17.33 -11.85 -11.80
CA SER A 13 -18.07 -12.33 -12.97
C SER A 13 -17.31 -13.41 -13.71
N ILE A 14 -17.95 -14.07 -14.67
CA ILE A 14 -17.30 -15.02 -15.58
C ILE A 14 -17.23 -14.36 -16.96
N GLU A 15 -16.03 -14.24 -17.52
CA GLU A 15 -15.81 -13.67 -18.84
C GLU A 15 -16.34 -14.59 -19.95
N HIS A 16 -16.52 -14.05 -21.15
CA HIS A 16 -17.01 -14.82 -22.32
C HIS A 16 -16.16 -16.06 -22.67
N LYS A 17 -14.91 -16.12 -22.21
CA LYS A 17 -13.99 -17.25 -22.40
C LYS A 17 -14.06 -18.31 -21.30
N GLY A 18 -14.90 -18.10 -20.27
CA GLY A 18 -15.02 -18.98 -19.10
C GLY A 18 -14.07 -18.63 -17.95
N GLU A 19 -13.28 -17.57 -18.06
CA GLU A 19 -12.32 -17.13 -17.04
C GLU A 19 -13.00 -16.35 -15.92
N GLU A 20 -12.52 -16.51 -14.68
CA GLU A 20 -13.04 -15.79 -13.52
C GLU A 20 -12.46 -14.37 -13.46
N PHE A 21 -13.33 -13.37 -13.48
CA PHE A 21 -12.98 -11.97 -13.25
C PHE A 21 -13.31 -11.59 -11.81
N LYS A 22 -12.35 -10.96 -11.12
CA LYS A 22 -12.52 -10.39 -9.77
C LYS A 22 -11.92 -9.00 -9.75
N ALA A 23 -12.65 -8.04 -9.17
CA ALA A 23 -12.11 -6.71 -8.94
C ALA A 23 -12.63 -6.11 -7.63
N PHE A 24 -11.87 -5.15 -7.12
CA PHE A 24 -12.27 -4.30 -6.00
C PHE A 24 -12.69 -2.94 -6.53
N VAL A 25 -13.80 -2.43 -6.01
CA VAL A 25 -14.24 -1.05 -6.21
C VAL A 25 -13.81 -0.28 -4.97
N MET A 26 -12.98 0.73 -5.18
CA MET A 26 -12.38 1.53 -4.12
C MET A 26 -12.71 3.01 -4.34
N GLU A 27 -12.62 3.78 -3.26
CA GLU A 27 -12.70 5.22 -3.33
C GLU A 27 -11.57 5.79 -4.22
N PHE A 28 -11.90 6.75 -5.08
CA PHE A 28 -10.97 7.33 -6.03
C PHE A 28 -10.12 8.42 -5.38
N MET A 29 -8.81 8.29 -5.51
CA MET A 29 -7.83 9.22 -4.95
C MET A 29 -7.34 10.16 -6.06
N SER A 30 -7.90 11.37 -6.10
CA SER A 30 -7.79 12.29 -7.22
C SER A 30 -6.37 12.80 -7.49
N ASN A 31 -5.55 12.93 -6.45
CA ASN A 31 -4.17 13.39 -6.54
C ASN A 31 -3.18 12.25 -6.85
N GLY A 32 -3.68 11.03 -7.10
CA GLY A 32 -2.87 9.89 -7.50
C GLY A 32 -1.94 9.39 -6.39
N ASN A 33 -0.85 8.71 -6.78
CA ASN A 33 0.12 8.18 -5.83
C ASN A 33 1.24 9.19 -5.51
N LEU A 34 1.89 8.98 -4.36
CA LEU A 34 2.93 9.87 -3.84
C LEU A 34 4.21 9.87 -4.69
N ASP A 35 4.51 8.80 -5.45
CA ASP A 35 5.66 8.74 -6.35
C ASP A 35 5.67 9.92 -7.33
N LYS A 36 4.52 10.27 -7.91
CA LYS A 36 4.37 11.41 -8.84
C LYS A 36 4.76 12.75 -8.22
N TRP A 37 4.59 12.89 -6.91
CA TRP A 37 4.89 14.12 -6.16
C TRP A 37 6.33 14.18 -5.66
N LEU A 38 6.99 13.03 -5.51
CA LEU A 38 8.37 12.91 -5.05
C LEU A 38 9.38 12.87 -6.20
N TYR A 39 9.05 12.16 -7.28
CA TYR A 39 9.94 11.87 -8.40
C TYR A 39 9.27 12.32 -9.70
N LYS A 40 9.47 13.59 -10.06
CA LYS A 40 9.05 14.07 -11.39
C LYS A 40 9.98 13.49 -12.46
N GLY A 41 9.38 12.96 -13.53
CA GLY A 41 10.11 12.70 -14.77
C GLY A 41 10.48 14.03 -15.45
N GLU A 42 11.56 14.02 -16.23
CA GLU A 42 12.08 15.21 -16.94
C GLU A 42 11.09 15.81 -17.97
N ASP A 43 10.03 15.08 -18.35
CA ASP A 43 9.11 15.43 -19.45
C ASP A 43 7.78 16.13 -19.04
N GLU A 44 7.48 16.30 -17.75
CA GLU A 44 6.20 16.91 -17.34
C GLU A 44 6.31 18.43 -17.08
N GLU A 45 6.51 19.19 -18.16
CA GLU A 45 6.38 20.67 -18.17
C GLU A 45 4.96 21.17 -17.84
N LEU A 46 3.95 20.29 -17.85
CA LEU A 46 2.56 20.70 -17.66
C LEU A 46 2.16 20.96 -16.19
N CYS A 47 2.95 20.50 -15.22
CA CYS A 47 2.70 20.71 -13.79
C CYS A 47 3.78 21.61 -13.17
N SER A 48 4.07 22.73 -13.83
CA SER A 48 4.88 23.80 -13.27
C SER A 48 4.21 24.34 -11.99
N GLY A 49 4.75 23.98 -10.81
CA GLY A 49 4.56 24.82 -9.62
C GLY A 49 4.40 24.19 -8.23
N LEU A 50 3.97 22.94 -8.05
CA LEU A 50 3.58 22.48 -6.70
C LEU A 50 4.44 21.30 -6.20
N TYR A 51 5.65 21.62 -5.75
CA TYR A 51 6.38 20.72 -4.87
C TYR A 51 5.64 20.60 -3.54
N LEU A 52 5.62 19.40 -2.95
CA LEU A 52 5.14 19.24 -1.58
C LEU A 52 5.99 20.10 -0.65
N THR A 53 5.32 21.02 0.06
CA THR A 53 5.92 21.79 1.15
C THR A 53 6.36 20.85 2.27
N LEU A 54 7.29 21.30 3.11
CA LEU A 54 7.71 20.50 4.27
C LEU A 54 6.54 20.11 5.17
N LEU A 55 5.59 21.04 5.38
CA LEU A 55 4.39 20.78 6.17
C LEU A 55 3.54 19.66 5.55
N GLN A 56 3.29 19.69 4.24
CA GLN A 56 2.55 18.62 3.56
C GLN A 56 3.27 17.28 3.66
N ARG A 57 4.60 17.25 3.49
CA ARG A 57 5.40 16.03 3.65
C ARG A 57 5.29 15.46 5.07
N LEU A 58 5.32 16.31 6.09
CA LEU A 58 5.14 15.89 7.48
C LEU A 58 3.74 15.34 7.73
N ASN A 59 2.69 15.99 7.22
CA ASN A 59 1.32 15.50 7.35
C ASN A 59 1.14 14.14 6.67
N ILE A 60 1.66 13.98 5.44
CA ILE A 60 1.64 12.70 4.72
C ILE A 60 2.38 11.62 5.51
N ALA A 61 3.54 11.92 6.09
CA ALA A 61 4.28 10.96 6.91
C ALA A 61 3.50 10.54 8.18
N ILE A 62 2.81 11.50 8.82
CA ILE A 62 1.94 11.22 9.98
C ILE A 62 0.76 10.33 9.57
N ASP A 63 0.12 10.63 8.45
CA ASP A 63 -1.01 9.84 7.92
C ASP A 63 -0.60 8.39 7.62
N VAL A 64 0.53 8.19 6.95
CA VAL A 64 1.09 6.86 6.68
C VAL A 64 1.47 6.14 7.97
N ALA A 65 2.11 6.84 8.92
CA ALA A 65 2.44 6.25 10.21
C ALA A 65 1.19 5.83 11.00
N SER A 66 0.13 6.65 10.99
CA SER A 66 -1.15 6.34 11.64
C SER A 66 -1.82 5.11 11.02
N ALA A 67 -1.76 4.95 9.69
CA ALA A 67 -2.25 3.76 9.00
C ALA A 67 -1.47 2.50 9.41
N MET A 68 -0.14 2.58 9.44
CA MET A 68 0.71 1.45 9.81
C MET A 68 0.56 1.08 11.29
N ASP A 69 0.41 2.06 12.17
CA ASP A 69 0.15 1.85 13.60
C ASP A 69 -1.15 1.07 13.81
N TYR A 70 -2.23 1.50 13.15
CA TYR A 70 -3.49 0.77 13.15
C TYR A 70 -3.35 -0.67 12.67
N LEU A 71 -2.66 -0.90 11.54
CA LEU A 71 -2.46 -2.26 11.00
C LEU A 71 -1.65 -3.15 11.95
N HIS A 72 -0.65 -2.59 12.63
CA HIS A 72 0.28 -3.36 13.47
C HIS A 72 -0.22 -3.59 14.90
N HIS A 73 -1.00 -2.66 15.46
CA HIS A 73 -1.35 -2.67 16.89
C HIS A 73 -2.85 -2.74 17.16
N ASP A 74 -3.69 -2.18 16.28
CA ASP A 74 -5.14 -2.13 16.51
C ASP A 74 -5.89 -3.27 15.80
N CYS A 75 -5.31 -3.87 14.77
CA CYS A 75 -5.83 -5.07 14.12
C CYS A 75 -5.47 -6.33 14.92
N ASP A 76 -6.46 -7.22 15.11
CA ASP A 76 -6.25 -8.55 15.68
C ASP A 76 -6.79 -9.63 14.71
N PRO A 77 -5.92 -10.50 14.14
CA PRO A 77 -4.46 -10.49 14.30
C PRO A 77 -3.78 -9.30 13.58
N PRO A 78 -2.57 -8.89 14.02
CA PRO A 78 -1.81 -7.82 13.37
C PRO A 78 -1.58 -8.08 11.88
N VAL A 79 -1.56 -7.02 11.08
CA VAL A 79 -1.43 -7.08 9.62
C VAL A 79 -0.12 -6.43 9.18
N VAL A 80 0.73 -7.17 8.48
CA VAL A 80 1.92 -6.62 7.82
C VAL A 80 1.60 -6.34 6.36
N HIS A 81 1.87 -5.13 5.87
CA HIS A 81 1.56 -4.74 4.49
C HIS A 81 2.50 -5.39 3.45
N CYS A 82 3.78 -5.56 3.77
CA CYS A 82 4.82 -6.15 2.91
C CYS A 82 5.20 -5.42 1.61
N ASP A 83 4.57 -4.29 1.26
CA ASP A 83 4.91 -3.51 0.05
C ASP A 83 4.68 -2.01 0.24
N LEU A 84 5.07 -1.47 1.40
CA LEU A 84 4.94 -0.04 1.65
C LEU A 84 6.00 0.72 0.84
N LYS A 85 5.54 1.59 -0.06
CA LYS A 85 6.33 2.47 -0.93
C LYS A 85 5.49 3.68 -1.33
N PRO A 86 6.07 4.78 -1.83
CA PRO A 86 5.27 5.96 -2.21
C PRO A 86 4.26 5.67 -3.33
N GLY A 87 4.54 4.73 -4.25
CA GLY A 87 3.58 4.26 -5.24
C GLY A 87 2.31 3.62 -4.68
N ASN A 88 2.35 3.12 -3.44
CA ASN A 88 1.21 2.53 -2.70
C ASN A 88 0.62 3.49 -1.66
N VAL A 89 1.02 4.77 -1.68
CA VAL A 89 0.42 5.84 -0.88
C VAL A 89 -0.35 6.75 -1.84
N LEU A 90 -1.67 6.75 -1.73
CA LEU A 90 -2.55 7.56 -2.56
C LEU A 90 -2.98 8.83 -1.82
N LEU A 91 -3.23 9.91 -2.56
CA LEU A 91 -3.62 11.21 -2.03
C LEU A 91 -5.05 11.56 -2.50
N ASP A 92 -5.92 11.90 -1.55
CA ASP A 92 -7.27 12.39 -1.84
C ASP A 92 -7.28 13.87 -2.23
N ASP A 93 -8.47 14.45 -2.44
CA ASP A 93 -8.66 15.86 -2.83
C ASP A 93 -8.02 16.86 -1.85
N ASP A 94 -7.95 16.50 -0.55
CA ASP A 94 -7.42 17.34 0.53
C ASP A 94 -5.93 17.10 0.81
N MET A 95 -5.24 16.32 -0.04
CA MET A 95 -3.84 15.90 0.11
C MET A 95 -3.61 15.03 1.35
N VAL A 96 -4.65 14.35 1.86
CA VAL A 96 -4.56 13.37 2.95
C VAL A 96 -4.09 12.04 2.39
N ALA A 97 -3.12 11.42 3.07
CA ALA A 97 -2.53 10.18 2.60
C ALA A 97 -3.33 8.95 3.02
N HIS A 98 -3.48 8.04 2.06
CA HIS A 98 -4.18 6.77 2.20
C HIS A 98 -3.28 5.62 1.71
N VAL A 99 -2.95 4.69 2.60
CA VAL A 99 -2.17 3.49 2.25
C VAL A 99 -3.06 2.52 1.47
N ALA A 100 -2.54 2.02 0.35
CA ALA A 100 -3.22 1.20 -0.64
C ALA A 100 -2.42 -0.05 -0.99
N ASP A 101 -3.03 -0.94 -1.80
CA ASP A 101 -2.40 -2.16 -2.33
C ASP A 101 -1.94 -3.18 -1.26
N PHE A 102 -2.92 -3.90 -0.74
CA PHE A 102 -2.73 -5.00 0.21
C PHE A 102 -2.46 -6.35 -0.46
N GLY A 103 -2.08 -6.39 -1.75
CA GLY A 103 -1.89 -7.65 -2.49
C GLY A 103 -0.83 -8.58 -1.88
N LEU A 104 0.16 -8.01 -1.20
CA LEU A 104 1.20 -8.76 -0.49
C LEU A 104 0.98 -8.87 1.02
N ALA A 105 -0.07 -8.26 1.57
CA ALA A 105 -0.28 -8.17 3.00
C ALA A 105 -0.54 -9.54 3.66
N ARG A 106 -0.18 -9.67 4.93
CA ARG A 106 -0.25 -10.93 5.71
C ARG A 106 -0.72 -10.67 7.13
N PHE A 107 -1.57 -11.56 7.64
CA PHE A 107 -1.86 -11.63 9.06
C PHE A 107 -0.70 -12.32 9.80
N LEU A 108 -0.24 -11.72 10.90
CA LEU A 108 0.70 -12.33 11.83
C LEU A 108 -0.11 -13.18 12.82
N SER A 109 -0.23 -14.48 12.56
CA SER A 109 -0.81 -15.43 13.50
C SER A 109 0.07 -15.54 14.74
N GLN A 110 -0.50 -15.41 15.95
CA GLN A 110 0.23 -15.60 17.20
C GLN A 110 0.62 -17.09 17.45
N ASN A 111 0.09 -18.04 16.67
CA ASN A 111 0.33 -19.47 16.84
C ASN A 111 1.55 -19.96 16.03
N TYR A 112 2.74 -19.39 16.27
CA TYR A 112 3.99 -19.87 15.67
C TYR A 112 4.52 -21.19 16.29
N SER A 113 3.78 -21.80 17.24
CA SER A 113 4.29 -22.96 17.99
C SER A 113 3.92 -24.34 17.42
N SER A 114 3.13 -24.46 16.34
CA SER A 114 2.69 -25.80 15.90
C SER A 114 2.30 -25.89 14.42
N SER A 115 3.20 -25.52 13.50
CA SER A 115 3.22 -26.08 12.14
C SER A 115 4.54 -25.72 11.46
N GLY A 116 5.49 -26.66 11.50
CA GLY A 116 6.54 -26.69 10.48
C GLY A 116 5.90 -26.65 9.09
N ASN A 117 6.50 -25.85 8.19
CA ASN A 117 6.11 -25.60 6.79
C ASN A 117 5.37 -24.28 6.49
N GLY A 118 5.75 -23.17 7.14
CA GLY A 118 5.41 -21.81 6.67
C GLY A 118 6.51 -21.11 5.86
N SER A 119 7.71 -21.68 5.80
CA SER A 119 8.81 -21.16 4.97
C SER A 119 8.63 -21.59 3.52
N SER A 120 7.73 -20.92 2.80
CA SER A 120 7.81 -20.83 1.35
C SER A 120 8.12 -19.39 0.95
N THR A 121 9.40 -19.02 1.16
CA THR A 121 10.05 -17.98 0.37
C THR A 121 10.15 -18.47 -1.08
N ILE A 122 9.03 -18.50 -1.79
CA ILE A 122 9.05 -18.44 -3.25
C ILE A 122 9.13 -16.95 -3.58
N GLY A 123 10.37 -16.46 -3.67
CA GLY A 123 10.72 -15.12 -4.15
C GLY A 123 10.77 -14.01 -3.08
N LEU A 124 11.71 -13.08 -3.27
CA LEU A 124 11.69 -11.74 -2.69
C LEU A 124 10.30 -11.13 -2.91
N LYS A 125 9.61 -10.76 -1.83
CA LYS A 125 8.30 -10.09 -1.88
C LYS A 125 8.46 -8.65 -1.43
N GLY A 126 7.79 -7.76 -2.15
CA GLY A 126 7.91 -6.31 -1.98
C GLY A 126 8.68 -5.67 -3.13
N SER A 127 8.80 -4.35 -3.07
CA SER A 127 9.42 -3.58 -4.14
C SER A 127 10.90 -3.33 -3.88
N ILE A 128 11.73 -3.55 -4.91
CA ILE A 128 13.19 -3.31 -4.86
C ILE A 128 13.45 -1.86 -4.40
N GLY A 129 14.37 -1.69 -3.45
CA GLY A 129 14.67 -0.40 -2.82
C GLY A 129 13.86 -0.10 -1.55
N TYR A 130 12.75 -0.83 -1.32
CA TYR A 130 11.90 -0.69 -0.13
C TYR A 130 11.85 -1.96 0.74
N ILE A 131 12.37 -3.08 0.23
CA ILE A 131 12.51 -4.33 0.97
C ILE A 131 13.56 -4.17 2.09
N ALA A 132 13.20 -4.58 3.30
CA ALA A 132 14.11 -4.59 4.43
C ALA A 132 15.26 -5.61 4.22
N PRO A 133 16.50 -5.29 4.63
CA PRO A 133 17.69 -6.05 4.25
C PRO A 133 17.67 -7.53 4.69
N GLU A 134 17.02 -7.84 5.81
CA GLU A 134 16.86 -9.20 6.32
C GLU A 134 16.07 -10.12 5.37
N TYR A 135 15.26 -9.57 4.46
CA TYR A 135 14.57 -10.34 3.41
C TYR A 135 15.45 -10.59 2.18
N GLY A 136 16.59 -9.90 2.05
CA GLY A 136 17.55 -10.03 0.94
C GLY A 136 18.77 -10.90 1.26
N MET A 137 18.90 -11.41 2.49
CA MET A 137 20.03 -12.24 2.94
C MET A 137 19.81 -13.76 2.77
N GLY A 138 18.78 -14.16 2.00
CA GLY A 138 18.41 -15.56 1.75
C GLY A 138 19.13 -16.20 0.56
#